data_AF-A0A7C3T3F1-F1
#
_entry.id   AF-A0A7C3T3F1-F1
#
_cell.length_a   1.000
_cell.length_b   1.000
_cell.length_c   1.000
_cell.angle_alpha   90.00
_cell.angle_beta   90.00
_cell.angle_gamma   90.00
#
_symmetry.space_group_name_H-M   'P 1'
#
loop_
_entity.id
_entity.type
_entity.pdbx_description
1 polymer ?
#
loop_
_entity_poly.entity_id
_entity_poly.type
_entity_poly.pdbx_seq_one_letter_code
_entity_poly.pdbx_strand_id
1 'polypeptide(L)'
;FDVMAHPDLIKMFGYRPSGEVSDIYRRCLDRLAEAGVVVEVNTAGLRKPVGEIYPAEELLRMCLEREIPVTLGSDAHAPGEVGADFAAAAAMLRRVGYRELTVFRRRARSSIPLPS
;
A
#
# COMPACT_ATOMS: atom_id res chain seq x y z
N PHE A 1 -2.36 -13.87 -7.58
CA PHE A 1 -1.11 -13.23 -7.12
C PHE A 1 -1.16 -13.11 -5.61
N ASP A 2 -0.03 -12.85 -4.94
CA ASP A 2 0.00 -12.73 -3.48
C ASP A 2 -0.18 -11.27 -3.02
N VAL A 3 0.25 -10.32 -3.85
CA VAL A 3 0.27 -8.89 -3.54
C VAL A 3 -0.37 -8.10 -4.69
N MET A 4 -1.20 -7.11 -4.36
CA MET A 4 -1.66 -6.05 -5.25
C MET A 4 -0.73 -4.84 -5.08
N ALA A 5 0.08 -4.57 -6.09
CA ALA A 5 1.05 -3.47 -6.08
C ALA A 5 0.36 -2.13 -6.39
N HIS A 6 0.74 -1.08 -5.66
CA HIS A 6 0.37 0.34 -5.88
C HIS A 6 -1.03 0.54 -6.54
N PRO A 7 -2.14 0.24 -5.83
CA PRO A 7 -3.46 0.09 -6.45
C PRO A 7 -4.11 1.39 -6.93
N ASP A 8 -3.56 2.55 -6.53
CA ASP A 8 -3.99 3.88 -6.99
C ASP A 8 -2.92 4.55 -7.89
N LEU A 9 -2.03 3.78 -8.53
CA LEU A 9 -0.91 4.25 -9.36
C LEU A 9 -1.29 5.34 -10.39
N ILE A 10 -2.55 5.36 -10.85
CA ILE A 10 -3.08 6.35 -11.79
C ILE A 10 -2.79 7.80 -11.34
N LYS A 11 -2.65 8.05 -10.03
CA LYS A 11 -2.31 9.37 -9.48
C LYS A 11 -0.86 9.80 -9.68
N MET A 12 0.03 8.95 -10.19
CA MET A 12 1.50 9.17 -10.22
C MET A 12 1.95 10.55 -10.68
N PHE A 13 1.32 11.09 -11.72
CA PHE A 13 1.65 12.40 -12.31
C PHE A 13 0.80 13.55 -11.75
N GLY A 14 0.12 13.34 -10.62
CA GLY A 14 -0.75 14.33 -9.98
C GLY A 14 -2.17 14.38 -10.53
N TYR A 15 -2.48 13.64 -11.60
CA TYR A 15 -3.83 13.56 -12.15
C TYR A 15 -4.74 12.74 -11.26
N ARG A 16 -5.87 13.32 -10.87
CA ARG A 16 -6.92 12.63 -10.12
C ARG A 16 -8.24 12.73 -10.86
N PRO A 17 -9.11 11.70 -10.75
CA PRO A 17 -10.47 11.80 -11.22
C PRO A 17 -11.16 13.02 -10.59
N SER A 18 -11.92 13.76 -11.39
CA SER A 18 -12.69 14.93 -10.91
C SER A 18 -13.98 14.55 -10.20
N GLY A 19 -14.35 13.27 -10.19
CA GLY A 19 -15.55 12.75 -9.55
C GLY A 19 -15.25 11.69 -8.50
N GLU A 20 -16.28 11.33 -7.74
CA GLU A 20 -16.19 10.32 -6.68
C GLU A 20 -15.87 8.94 -7.27
N VAL A 21 -14.76 8.35 -6.81
CA VAL A 21 -14.31 7.00 -7.19
C VAL A 21 -14.32 6.02 -6.03
N SER A 22 -14.83 6.43 -4.87
CA SER A 22 -14.88 5.64 -3.64
C SER A 22 -15.59 4.29 -3.86
N ASP A 23 -16.65 4.23 -4.66
CA ASP A 23 -17.36 2.97 -4.95
C ASP A 23 -16.58 2.02 -5.86
N ILE A 24 -15.75 2.56 -6.77
CA ILE A 24 -14.83 1.75 -7.58
C ILE A 24 -13.78 1.12 -6.66
N TYR A 25 -13.22 1.91 -5.74
CA TYR A 25 -12.28 1.42 -4.75
C TYR A 25 -12.91 0.38 -3.83
N ARG A 26 -14.08 0.65 -3.26
CA ARG A 26 -14.80 -0.32 -2.40
C ARG A 26 -14.97 -1.67 -3.09
N ARG A 27 -15.51 -1.68 -4.31
CA ARG A 27 -15.70 -2.92 -5.08
C ARG A 27 -14.39 -3.64 -5.39
N CYS A 28 -13.32 -2.89 -5.67
CA CYS A 28 -12.01 -3.48 -5.90
C CYS A 28 -11.48 -4.13 -4.61
N LEU A 29 -11.53 -3.42 -3.49
CA LEU A 29 -11.05 -3.90 -2.21
C LEU A 29 -11.87 -5.09 -1.68
N ASP A 30 -13.18 -5.11 -1.89
CA ASP A 30 -14.02 -6.27 -1.55
C ASP A 30 -13.51 -7.54 -2.25
N ARG A 31 -13.15 -7.43 -3.53
CA ARG A 31 -12.55 -8.55 -4.30
C ARG A 31 -11.16 -8.93 -3.82
N LEU A 32 -10.33 -7.96 -3.42
CA LEU A 32 -9.01 -8.24 -2.85
C LEU A 32 -9.12 -8.96 -1.50
N ALA A 33 -10.07 -8.57 -0.66
CA ALA A 33 -10.35 -9.23 0.61
C ALA A 33 -10.83 -10.67 0.38
N GLU A 34 -11.80 -10.89 -0.51
CA GLU A 34 -12.29 -12.24 -0.88
C GLU A 34 -11.16 -13.13 -1.42
N ALA A 35 -10.24 -12.57 -2.21
CA ALA A 35 -9.12 -13.31 -2.78
C ALA A 35 -7.94 -13.50 -1.80
N GLY A 36 -8.00 -12.91 -0.59
CA GLY A 36 -6.95 -13.04 0.42
C GLY A 36 -5.61 -12.40 0.02
N VAL A 37 -5.65 -11.36 -0.82
CA VAL A 37 -4.47 -10.68 -1.36
C VAL A 37 -3.94 -9.65 -0.36
N VAL A 38 -2.62 -9.46 -0.32
CA VAL A 38 -1.97 -8.38 0.44
C VAL A 38 -1.89 -7.12 -0.41
N VAL A 39 -2.01 -5.94 0.18
CA VAL A 39 -1.79 -4.66 -0.51
C VAL A 39 -0.38 -4.14 -0.24
N GLU A 40 0.33 -3.75 -1.29
CA GLU A 40 1.62 -3.08 -1.16
C GLU A 40 1.44 -1.62 -0.73
N VAL A 41 2.19 -1.20 0.28
CA VAL A 41 2.43 0.19 0.64
C VAL A 41 3.76 0.59 0.03
N ASN A 42 3.68 1.32 -1.07
CA ASN A 42 4.79 1.65 -1.94
C ASN A 42 5.26 3.09 -1.74
N THR A 43 6.53 3.26 -1.38
CA THR A 43 7.13 4.57 -1.09
C THR A 43 7.61 5.32 -2.33
N ALA A 44 7.67 4.69 -3.51
CA ALA A 44 8.15 5.36 -4.71
C ALA A 44 7.33 6.58 -5.10
N GLY A 45 6.05 6.64 -4.73
CA GLY A 45 5.22 7.81 -5.03
C GLY A 45 5.71 9.12 -4.38
N LEU A 46 6.49 9.04 -3.30
CA LEU A 46 7.19 10.20 -2.72
C LEU A 46 8.27 10.77 -3.66
N ARG A 47 8.81 9.94 -4.56
CA ARG A 47 9.81 10.30 -5.58
C ARG A 47 9.18 10.57 -6.95
N LYS A 48 7.85 10.54 -7.06
CA LYS A 48 7.08 10.87 -8.28
C LYS A 48 6.39 12.23 -8.10
N PRO A 49 5.90 12.86 -9.19
CA PRO A 49 5.23 14.15 -9.10
C PRO A 49 4.07 14.23 -8.11
N VAL A 50 3.39 13.11 -7.83
CA VAL A 50 2.33 13.06 -6.82
C VAL A 50 2.80 13.34 -5.39
N GLY A 51 4.05 13.01 -5.05
CA GLY A 51 4.61 13.27 -3.72
C GLY A 51 3.91 12.51 -2.58
N GLU A 52 3.27 11.38 -2.88
CA GLU A 52 2.45 10.61 -1.93
C GLU A 52 2.76 9.12 -2.01
N ILE A 53 2.68 8.42 -0.87
CA ILE A 53 2.71 6.96 -0.83
C ILE A 53 1.52 6.38 -1.61
N TYR A 54 1.74 5.21 -2.23
CA TYR A 54 0.67 4.38 -2.78
C TYR A 54 0.37 3.23 -1.79
N PRO A 55 -0.89 2.89 -1.50
CA PRO A 55 -2.04 3.72 -1.77
C PRO A 55 -2.12 4.96 -0.87
N ALA A 56 -2.96 5.91 -1.26
CA ALA A 56 -3.36 7.02 -0.42
C ALA A 56 -3.89 6.54 0.94
N GLU A 57 -3.71 7.35 1.98
CA GLU A 57 -4.10 7.00 3.35
C GLU A 57 -5.59 6.66 3.49
N GLU A 58 -6.46 7.34 2.76
CA GLU A 58 -7.90 7.02 2.74
C GLU A 58 -8.17 5.61 2.23
N LEU A 59 -7.50 5.21 1.14
CA LEU A 59 -7.64 3.87 0.59
C LEU A 59 -7.03 2.82 1.53
N LEU A 60 -5.96 3.16 2.28
CA LEU A 60 -5.44 2.30 3.36
C LEU A 60 -6.43 2.12 4.51
N ARG A 61 -7.23 3.13 4.87
CA ARG A 61 -8.29 2.97 5.87
C ARG A 61 -9.36 2.01 5.37
N MET A 62 -9.77 2.12 4.10
CA MET A 62 -10.71 1.19 3.49
C MET A 62 -10.16 -0.25 3.42
N CYS A 63 -8.86 -0.42 3.23
CA CYS A 63 -8.18 -1.72 3.32
C CYS A 63 -8.26 -2.28 4.75
N LEU A 64 -7.97 -1.44 5.76
CA LEU A 64 -8.00 -1.86 7.17
C LEU A 64 -9.40 -2.29 7.61
N GLU A 65 -10.45 -1.56 7.20
CA GLU A 65 -11.86 -1.92 7.46
C GLU A 65 -12.25 -3.31 6.94
N ARG A 66 -11.52 -3.81 5.93
CA ARG A 66 -11.72 -5.13 5.29
C ARG A 66 -10.70 -6.17 5.76
N GLU A 67 -9.91 -5.84 6.77
CA GLU A 67 -8.83 -6.68 7.29
C GLU A 67 -7.80 -7.07 6.22
N ILE A 68 -7.63 -6.23 5.18
CA ILE A 68 -6.67 -6.50 4.10
C ILE A 68 -5.26 -6.27 4.66
N PRO A 69 -4.40 -7.31 4.67
CA PRO A 69 -3.02 -7.20 5.13
C PRO A 69 -2.18 -6.31 4.21
N VAL A 70 -1.11 -5.74 4.76
CA VAL A 70 -0.19 -4.85 4.03
C VAL A 70 1.25 -5.36 4.04
N THR A 71 2.00 -5.00 3.00
CA THR A 71 3.46 -5.19 2.92
C THR A 71 4.13 -3.90 2.46
N LEU A 72 5.46 -3.78 2.58
CA LEU A 72 6.20 -2.59 2.16
C LEU A 72 6.94 -2.84 0.84
N GLY A 73 6.91 -1.86 -0.05
CA GLY A 73 7.68 -1.81 -1.30
C GLY A 73 8.35 -0.47 -1.49
N SER A 74 9.60 -0.46 -1.95
CA SER A 74 10.29 0.81 -2.31
C SER A 74 10.27 1.09 -3.80
N ASP A 75 9.95 0.08 -4.62
CA ASP A 75 10.02 0.11 -6.08
C ASP A 75 11.33 0.74 -6.59
N ALA A 76 12.42 0.26 -5.98
CA ALA A 76 13.77 0.73 -6.20
C ALA A 76 14.28 0.34 -7.60
N HIS A 77 14.70 1.35 -8.36
CA HIS A 77 15.36 1.22 -9.65
C HIS A 77 16.86 1.55 -9.59
N ALA A 78 17.35 1.97 -8.41
CA ALA A 78 18.77 2.11 -8.10
C ALA A 78 19.09 1.59 -6.69
N PRO A 79 20.34 1.18 -6.39
CA PRO A 79 20.72 0.63 -5.09
C PRO A 79 20.39 1.56 -3.90
N GLY A 80 20.54 2.88 -4.09
CA GLY A 80 20.24 3.88 -3.05
C GLY A 80 18.74 4.04 -2.73
N GLU A 81 17.85 3.47 -3.54
CA GLU A 81 16.40 3.55 -3.32
C GLU A 81 15.85 2.35 -2.52
N VAL A 82 16.67 1.33 -2.28
CA VAL A 82 16.25 0.14 -1.54
C VAL A 82 15.84 0.53 -0.12
N GLY A 83 14.56 0.31 0.21
CA GLY A 83 14.01 0.67 1.51
C GLY A 83 13.85 2.17 1.75
N ALA A 84 14.01 3.00 0.71
CA ALA A 84 13.82 4.44 0.82
C ALA A 84 12.44 4.77 1.39
N ASP A 85 12.42 5.70 2.35
CA ASP A 85 11.22 6.23 3.00
C ASP A 85 10.33 5.21 3.74
N PHE A 86 10.85 4.03 4.07
CA PHE A 86 10.10 3.02 4.85
C PHE A 86 9.63 3.53 6.22
N ALA A 87 10.39 4.43 6.84
CA ALA A 87 9.97 5.09 8.08
C ALA A 87 8.68 5.92 7.89
N ALA A 88 8.53 6.60 6.74
CA ALA A 88 7.33 7.35 6.42
C ALA A 88 6.12 6.42 6.18
N ALA A 89 6.33 5.30 5.48
CA ALA A 89 5.30 4.28 5.31
C ALA A 89 4.88 3.65 6.64
N ALA A 90 5.82 3.32 7.52
CA ALA A 90 5.52 2.79 8.85
C ALA A 90 4.74 3.80 9.70
N ALA A 91 5.10 5.09 9.67
CA ALA A 91 4.36 6.14 10.36
C ALA A 91 2.92 6.30 9.83
N MET A 92 2.73 6.24 8.50
CA MET A 92 1.39 6.25 7.89
C MET A 92 0.57 5.04 8.33
N LEU A 93 1.14 3.83 8.26
CA LEU A 93 0.47 2.60 8.68
C LEU A 93 0.04 2.63 10.14
N ARG A 94 0.88 3.15 11.05
CA ARG A 94 0.52 3.33 12.47
C ARG A 94 -0.69 4.23 12.67
N ARG A 95 -0.70 5.35 11.94
CA ARG A 95 -1.76 6.37 11.99
C ARG A 95 -3.07 5.85 11.43
N VAL A 96 -3.02 5.02 10.38
CA VAL A 96 -4.19 4.30 9.85
C VAL A 96 -4.72 3.28 10.85
N GLY A 97 -3.83 2.55 11.55
CA GLY A 97 -4.21 1.60 12.59
C GLY A 97 -3.52 0.24 12.49
N TYR A 98 -2.74 0.01 11.43
CA TYR A 98 -1.95 -1.22 11.29
C TYR A 98 -0.89 -1.35 12.39
N ARG A 99 -0.59 -2.60 12.76
CA ARG A 99 0.38 -2.98 13.80
C ARG A 99 1.40 -4.03 13.34
N GLU A 100 1.16 -4.65 12.20
CA GLU A 100 2.00 -5.68 11.61
C GLU A 100 2.12 -5.49 10.10
N LEU A 101 3.16 -6.10 9.54
CA LEU A 101 3.37 -6.24 8.12
C LEU A 101 3.30 -7.73 7.75
N THR A 102 2.72 -8.03 6.61
CA THR A 102 2.82 -9.35 5.99
C THR A 102 4.10 -9.44 5.18
N VAL A 103 4.84 -10.53 5.38
CA VAL A 103 6.03 -10.91 4.62
C VAL A 103 5.82 -12.27 3.98
N PHE A 104 6.55 -12.53 2.90
CA PHE A 104 6.46 -13.78 2.16
C PHE A 104 7.82 -14.46 2.06
N ARG A 105 7.85 -15.77 2.29
CA ARG A 105 9.00 -16.64 2.03
C ARG A 105 8.54 -17.84 1.23
N ARG A 106 9.03 -17.99 -0.01
CA ARG A 106 8.58 -19.07 -0.93
C ARG A 106 7.05 -19.10 -1.07
N ARG A 107 6.42 -17.92 -1.21
CA ARG A 107 4.96 -17.72 -1.27
C ARG A 107 4.18 -18.12 -0.01
N ALA A 108 4.86 -18.54 1.07
CA ALA A 108 4.23 -18.71 2.38
C ALA A 108 4.21 -17.37 3.12
N ARG A 109 3.02 -16.95 3.56
CA ARG A 109 2.81 -15.69 4.28
C ARG A 109 3.06 -15.85 5.78
N SER A 110 3.61 -14.81 6.41
CA SER A 110 3.72 -14.66 7.86
C SER A 110 3.66 -13.18 8.25
N SER A 111 3.31 -12.87 9.50
CA SER A 111 3.30 -11.49 10.00
C SER A 111 4.55 -11.16 10.81
N ILE A 112 5.01 -9.92 10.72
CA ILE A 112 6.04 -9.32 11.59
C ILE A 112 5.51 -8.03 12.21
N PRO A 113 5.95 -7.63 13.41
CA PRO A 113 5.59 -6.34 13.99
C PRO A 113 6.00 -5.18 13.08
N LEU A 114 5.18 -4.13 13.03
CA LEU A 114 5.50 -2.90 12.30
C LEU A 114 6.72 -2.21 12.95
N PRO A 115 7.83 -2.01 12.22
CA PRO A 115 9.11 -1.57 12.79
C PRO A 115 9.01 -0.15 13.33
N SER A 116 9.42 0.07 14.60
CA SER A 116 9.40 1.34 15.35
C SER A 116 9.85 2.55 14.54
#